data_AF-A0A429XEW4-F1
#
_entry.id   AF-A0A429XEW4-F1
#
_cell.length_a   1.000
_cell.length_b   1.000
_cell.length_c   1.000
_cell.angle_alpha   90.00
_cell.angle_beta   90.00
_cell.angle_gamma   90.00
#
_symmetry.space_group_name_H-M   'P 1'
#
loop_
_entity.id
_entity.type
_entity.pdbx_description
1 polymer ?
#
loop_
_entity_poly.entity_id
_entity_poly.type
_entity_poly.pdbx_seq_one_letter_code
_entity_poly.pdbx_strand_id
1 'polypeptide(L)' 'MKVAKLSNNIFSTAILATGNSSKHVLSLTDNICDFLKQKYKIYTKSEGNNSCEWVIIDANNLIINIFQKHSREKYSKR' A
#
# COMPACT_ATOMS: atom_id res chain seq x y z
N MET A 1 -5.32 10.45 -3.16
CA MET A 1 -4.91 9.05 -3.42
C MET A 1 -4.95 8.83 -4.93
N LYS A 2 -3.84 8.47 -5.57
CA LYS A 2 -3.81 8.15 -7.02
C LYS A 2 -3.69 6.64 -7.17
N VAL A 3 -4.80 5.97 -7.45
CA VAL A 3 -4.81 4.53 -7.75
C VAL A 3 -4.46 4.35 -9.22
N ALA A 4 -3.37 3.63 -9.51
CA ALA A 4 -3.05 3.19 -10.86
C ALA A 4 -3.16 1.66 -10.87
N LYS A 5 -3.81 1.10 -11.90
CA LYS A 5 -3.96 -0.35 -12.11
C LYS A 5 -2.97 -0.78 -13.17
N LEU A 6 -1.97 -1.57 -12.78
CA LEU A 6 -1.09 -2.28 -13.72
C LEU A 6 -1.66 -3.69 -13.88
N SER A 7 -2.07 -4.08 -15.09
CA SER A 7 -2.54 -5.44 -15.40
C SER A 7 -1.83 -5.96 -16.64
N ASN A 8 -0.78 -6.76 -16.44
CA ASN A 8 -0.28 -7.70 -17.45
C ASN A 8 -0.51 -9.12 -16.94
N ASN A 9 -0.78 -10.02 -17.90
CA ASN A 9 -1.60 -11.23 -17.83
C ASN A 9 -1.11 -12.40 -16.93
N ILE A 10 -0.36 -12.13 -15.86
CA ILE A 10 0.19 -13.15 -14.93
C ILE A 10 0.13 -12.70 -13.45
N PHE A 11 -0.14 -11.41 -13.14
CA PHE A 11 0.16 -10.85 -11.80
C PHE A 11 -1.03 -10.20 -11.06
N SER A 12 -0.87 -10.20 -9.73
CA SER A 12 -1.67 -9.49 -8.74
C SER A 12 -1.93 -8.04 -9.12
N THR A 13 -3.16 -7.57 -8.91
CA THR A 13 -3.50 -6.15 -9.13
C THR A 13 -2.66 -5.30 -8.17
N ALA A 14 -1.93 -4.31 -8.67
CA ALA A 14 -1.20 -3.38 -7.82
C ALA A 14 -2.01 -2.10 -7.59
N ILE A 15 -2.17 -1.68 -6.33
CA ILE A 15 -2.71 -0.36 -5.96
C ILE A 15 -1.57 0.50 -5.43
N LEU A 16 -1.50 1.75 -5.88
CA LEU A 16 -0.57 2.75 -5.36
C LEU A 16 -1.33 3.76 -4.49
N ALA A 17 -0.85 4.00 -3.29
CA ALA A 17 -1.35 5.04 -2.39
C ALA A 17 -0.21 5.94 -1.92
N THR A 18 -0.55 7.11 -1.41
CA THR A 18 0.44 8.08 -0.91
C THR A 18 -0.05 8.68 0.39
N GLY A 19 0.76 8.53 1.45
CA GLY A 19 0.54 9.15 2.75
C GLY A 19 1.40 10.42 2.92
N ASN A 20 0.90 11.38 3.69
CA ASN A 20 1.56 12.68 3.89
C ASN A 20 2.54 12.69 5.08
N SER A 21 2.43 11.72 5.99
CA SER A 21 3.29 11.55 7.17
C SER A 21 3.32 10.08 7.58
N SER A 22 4.30 9.68 8.39
CA SER A 22 4.40 8.29 8.89
C SER A 22 3.14 7.85 9.63
N LYS A 23 2.57 8.73 10.48
CA LYS A 23 1.28 8.47 11.16
C LYS A 23 0.13 8.25 10.17
N HIS A 24 0.08 9.01 9.08
CA HIS A 24 -0.95 8.84 8.05
C HIS A 24 -0.74 7.56 7.24
N VAL A 25 0.50 7.17 6.95
CA VAL A 25 0.80 5.89 6.27
C VAL A 25 0.36 4.72 7.14
N LEU A 26 0.67 4.73 8.45
CA LEU A 26 0.22 3.70 9.38
C LEU A 26 -1.30 3.64 9.48
N SER A 27 -1.96 4.77 9.73
CA SER A 27 -3.42 4.77 9.85
C SER A 27 -4.11 4.30 8.57
N LEU A 28 -3.55 4.63 7.39
CA LEU A 28 -4.05 4.13 6.12
C LEU A 28 -3.85 2.62 5.98
N THR A 29 -2.69 2.12 6.38
CA THR A 29 -2.35 0.69 6.37
C THR A 29 -3.34 -0.10 7.23
N ASP A 30 -3.54 0.33 8.48
CA ASP A 30 -4.41 -0.34 9.44
C ASP A 30 -5.87 -0.33 8.94
N ASN A 31 -6.36 0.82 8.48
CA ASN A 31 -7.72 0.94 7.93
C ASN A 31 -7.95 0.02 6.71
N ILE A 32 -6.96 -0.12 5.83
CA ILE A 32 -7.07 -1.00 4.66
C ILE A 32 -7.10 -2.47 5.09
N CYS A 33 -6.20 -2.87 5.99
CA CYS A 33 -6.16 -4.23 6.54
C CYS A 33 -7.49 -4.60 7.23
N ASP A 34 -8.01 -3.71 8.08
CA ASP A 34 -9.28 -3.91 8.78
C ASP A 34 -10.46 -3.97 7.82
N PHE A 35 -10.51 -3.08 6.83
CA PHE A 35 -11.56 -3.07 5.81
C PHE A 35 -11.57 -4.38 5.00
N LEU A 36 -10.40 -4.86 4.57
CA LEU A 36 -10.28 -6.10 3.80
C LEU A 36 -10.69 -7.31 4.64
N LYS A 37 -10.29 -7.35 5.92
CA LYS A 37 -10.67 -8.40 6.85
C LYS A 37 -12.18 -8.39 7.14
N GLN A 38 -12.78 -7.24 7.41
CA GLN A 38 -14.18 -7.14 7.79
C GLN A 38 -15.12 -7.43 6.61
N LYS A 39 -14.85 -6.81 5.45
CA LYS A 39 -15.75 -6.84 4.30
C LYS A 39 -15.54 -8.06 3.39
N TYR A 40 -14.31 -8.53 3.27
CA TYR A 40 -13.94 -9.59 2.33
C TYR A 40 -13.36 -10.84 2.99
N LYS A 41 -13.19 -10.85 4.33
CA LYS A 41 -12.54 -11.95 5.08
C LYS A 41 -11.13 -12.26 4.60
N ILE A 42 -10.46 -11.27 4.00
CA ILE A 42 -9.08 -11.38 3.56
C ILE A 42 -8.18 -10.96 4.72
N TYR A 43 -7.32 -11.88 5.15
CA TYR A 43 -6.28 -11.59 6.12
C TYR A 43 -5.04 -11.12 5.38
N THR A 44 -4.58 -9.91 5.70
CA THR A 44 -3.47 -9.28 5.01
C THR A 44 -2.17 -9.43 5.80
N LYS A 45 -1.05 -9.44 5.08
CA LYS A 45 0.29 -9.25 5.66
C LYS A 45 0.80 -7.87 5.25
N SER A 46 1.30 -7.08 6.20
CA SER A 46 1.93 -5.79 5.91
C SER A 46 3.41 -5.81 6.26
N GLU A 47 4.22 -5.15 5.42
CA GLU A 47 5.67 -5.00 5.59
C GLU A 47 6.05 -3.53 5.42
N GLY A 48 7.09 -3.06 6.14
CA GLY A 48 7.59 -1.67 6.07
C GLY A 48 6.99 -0.68 7.08
N ASN A 49 6.13 -1.16 8.00
CA ASN A 49 5.42 -0.31 8.97
C ASN A 49 6.38 0.46 9.92
N ASN A 50 7.60 -0.04 10.16
CA ASN A 50 8.54 0.62 11.07
C ASN A 50 9.09 1.94 10.52
N SER A 51 9.41 2.01 9.22
CA SER A 51 9.91 3.23 8.59
C SER A 51 8.79 4.08 8.01
N CYS A 52 7.67 3.45 7.63
CA CYS A 52 6.53 4.10 6.95
C CYS A 52 6.87 4.79 5.62
N GLU A 53 8.09 4.62 5.11
CA GLU A 53 8.51 5.25 3.86
C GLU A 53 7.89 4.57 2.65
N TRP A 54 7.80 3.23 2.73
CA TRP A 54 7.14 2.36 1.77
C TRP A 54 6.57 1.18 2.53
N VAL A 55 5.24 1.06 2.50
CA VAL A 55 4.51 -0.07 3.07
C VAL A 55 3.91 -0.90 1.94
N ILE A 56 4.04 -2.21 2.06
CA ILE A 56 3.43 -3.18 1.14
C ILE A 56 2.40 -3.97 1.94
N ILE A 57 1.19 -4.08 1.40
CA ILE A 57 0.14 -4.95 1.92
C ILE A 57 -0.11 -6.03 0.89
N ASP A 58 0.13 -7.28 1.28
CA ASP A 58 -0.24 -8.46 0.52
C ASP A 58 -1.66 -8.90 0.91
N ALA A 59 -2.54 -8.93 -0.09
CA ALA A 59 -3.92 -9.37 -0.01
C ALA A 59 -4.21 -10.45 -1.08
N ASN A 60 -3.29 -11.42 -1.21
CA ASN A 60 -3.31 -12.54 -2.15
C ASN A 60 -3.16 -12.06 -3.62
N ASN A 61 -4.28 -11.87 -4.32
CA ASN A 61 -4.31 -11.47 -5.73
C ASN A 61 -4.25 -9.95 -5.91
N LEU A 62 -4.06 -9.21 -4.82
CA LEU A 62 -3.99 -7.75 -4.76
C LEU A 62 -2.79 -7.36 -3.89
N ILE A 63 -1.91 -6.50 -4.43
CA ILE A 63 -0.79 -5.91 -3.70
C ILE A 63 -1.05 -4.41 -3.58
N ILE A 64 -0.96 -3.85 -2.38
CA ILE A 64 -1.17 -2.43 -2.13
C ILE A 64 0.14 -1.82 -1.65
N ASN A 65 0.67 -0.88 -2.43
CA ASN A 65 1.89 -0.15 -2.13
C ASN A 65 1.53 1.26 -1.64
N ILE A 66 1.94 1.60 -0.42
CA ILE A 66 1.71 2.91 0.18
C ILE A 66 3.06 3.60 0.34
N PHE A 67 3.25 4.71 -0.37
CA PHE A 67 4.47 5.50 -0.28
C PHE A 67 4.27 6.73 0.59
N GLN A 68 5.26 7.11 1.39
CA GLN A 68 5.29 8.45 1.93
C GLN A 68 5.61 9.45 0.81
N LYS A 69 4.91 10.60 0.82
CA LYS A 69 5.04 11.63 -0.22
C LYS A 69 6.50 11.99 -0.53
N HIS A 70 7.33 12.17 0.50
CA HIS A 70 8.73 12.53 0.35
C HIS A 70 9.61 11.40 -0.23
N SER A 71 9.32 10.14 0.13
CA SER A 71 10.07 8.97 -0.38
C SER A 71 9.80 8.73 -1.86
N ARG A 72 8.58 9.03 -2.33
CA ARG A 72 8.22 8.95 -3.75
C ARG A 72 9.03 9.92 -4.63
N GLU A 73 9.34 11.10 -4.10
CA GLU A 73 10.15 12.12 -4.82
C GLU A 73 11.62 11.71 -4.94
N LYS A 74 12.16 10.97 -3.96
CA LYS A 74 13.54 10.42 -4.03
C LYS A 74 13.66 9.28 -5.05
N TYR A 75 12.65 8.43 -5.18
CA TYR A 75 12.64 7.36 -6.19
C TYR A 75 12.53 7.89 -7.63
N SER A 76 11.80 8.99 -7.86
CA SER A 76 11.59 9.53 -9.22
C SER A 76 12.76 10.37 -9.77
N LYS A 77 13.80 10.63 -8.95
CA LYS A 77 14.98 11.42 -9.34
C LYS A 77 16.23 10.54 -9.59
N ARG A 78 16.07 9.23 -9.65
CA ARG A 78 17.14 8.27 -10.00
C ARG A 78 16.79 7.52 -11.27
#